data_AF-A0A1G4G9A9-F1
#
_entry.id   AF-A0A1G4G9A9-F1
#
_cell.length_a   1.000
_cell.length_b   1.000
_cell.length_c   1.000
_cell.angle_alpha   90.00
_cell.angle_beta   90.00
_cell.angle_gamma   90.00
#
_symmetry.space_group_name_H-M   'P 1'
#
loop_
_entity.id
_entity.type
_entity.pdbx_description
1 polymer ?
#
loop_
_entity_poly.entity_id
_entity_poly.type
_entity_poly.pdbx_seq_one_letter_code
_entity_poly.pdbx_strand_id
1 'polypeptide(L)'
;MTYQLDDLREGNYIFEFITRDNDGHFSLPKEVIVLVYGEFYRESLRNRKISSIDHRDDGTMLVHWEPISSIAIKYVTITYESNGVEQSVRVENSDNETVLTGLDSGDVIRVSTTYFPENSLDEMQAPFSEYTMPKFEREINKAKFTTTVLAGDNTTNTNGRDLSKIWDGTTANPGILHTVDNDPNFNFPHHFTFDMNVLAEVSRFRIWPRTDVGPFNGHSPRFFEIWGTDELKRSADDASYWTTDEWKADWKLMGDHEIVKPSSTSDQTKAWNEGWEFPVNESVGDVRYIRLVIKSPNWQGSNCVNLGEITLWGDDL
;
A
#
# COMPACT_ATOMS: atom_id res chain seq x y z
N MET A 1 24.29 -53.53 -16.92
CA MET A 1 24.82 -52.59 -17.93
C MET A 1 23.91 -51.38 -17.90
N THR A 2 24.48 -50.18 -17.79
CA THR A 2 23.72 -48.92 -17.76
C THR A 2 23.84 -48.29 -19.13
N TYR A 3 22.72 -47.88 -19.71
CA TYR A 3 22.66 -47.13 -20.95
C TYR A 3 22.05 -45.77 -20.66
N GLN A 4 22.70 -44.71 -21.11
CA GLN A 4 22.22 -43.34 -21.03
C GLN A 4 21.67 -42.94 -22.41
N LEU A 5 20.47 -42.37 -22.43
CA LEU A 5 19.83 -41.85 -23.63
C LEU A 5 19.79 -40.33 -23.50
N ASP A 6 20.59 -39.66 -24.33
CA ASP A 6 20.72 -38.21 -24.34
C ASP A 6 19.87 -37.58 -25.48
N ASP A 7 19.63 -36.27 -25.39
CA ASP A 7 18.93 -35.46 -26.40
C ASP A 7 17.52 -35.96 -26.82
N LEU A 8 16.82 -36.62 -25.89
CA LEU A 8 15.40 -36.92 -26.08
C LEU A 8 14.58 -35.62 -26.08
N ARG A 9 13.66 -35.50 -27.04
CA ARG A 9 12.70 -34.37 -27.06
C ARG A 9 11.76 -34.50 -25.86
N GLU A 10 11.26 -33.37 -25.39
CA GLU A 10 10.23 -33.36 -24.35
C GLU A 10 8.98 -34.13 -24.80
N GLY A 11 8.43 -34.95 -23.91
CA GLY A 11 7.20 -35.71 -24.18
C GLY A 11 7.10 -37.04 -23.44
N ASN A 12 6.04 -37.78 -23.77
CA ASN A 12 5.78 -39.12 -23.24
C ASN A 12 6.36 -40.17 -24.18
N TYR A 13 7.17 -41.08 -23.63
CA TYR A 13 7.79 -42.19 -24.32
C TYR A 13 7.33 -43.51 -23.72
N ILE A 14 7.21 -44.52 -24.57
CA ILE A 14 7.07 -45.92 -24.15
C ILE A 14 8.33 -46.63 -24.62
N PHE A 15 9.14 -47.10 -23.68
CA PHE A 15 10.31 -47.90 -23.94
C PHE A 15 9.97 -49.37 -23.81
N GLU A 16 10.27 -50.15 -24.83
CA GLU A 16 10.06 -51.60 -24.86
C GLU A 16 11.39 -52.32 -24.67
N PHE A 17 11.46 -53.18 -23.65
CA PHE A 17 12.62 -54.01 -23.36
C PHE A 17 12.35 -55.45 -23.74
N ILE A 18 13.17 -55.98 -24.65
CA ILE A 18 13.13 -57.38 -25.09
C ILE A 18 14.53 -57.96 -24.90
N THR A 19 14.63 -59.06 -24.15
CA THR A 19 15.90 -59.79 -23.99
C THR A 19 15.94 -60.96 -24.97
N ARG A 20 17.13 -61.30 -25.46
CA ARG A 20 17.37 -62.47 -26.32
C ARG A 20 18.36 -63.41 -25.65
N ASP A 21 18.04 -64.71 -25.59
CA ASP A 21 18.96 -65.73 -25.07
C ASP A 21 20.02 -66.14 -26.10
N ASN A 22 20.98 -66.98 -25.69
CA ASN A 22 22.05 -67.47 -26.56
C ASN A 22 21.56 -68.43 -27.66
N ASP A 23 20.37 -69.00 -27.51
CA ASP A 23 19.75 -69.92 -28.47
C ASP A 23 18.87 -69.19 -29.49
N GLY A 24 18.63 -67.89 -29.29
CA GLY A 24 17.92 -67.02 -30.21
C GLY A 24 16.47 -66.72 -29.86
N HIS A 25 15.97 -67.15 -28.71
CA HIS A 25 14.61 -66.86 -28.25
C HIS A 25 14.52 -65.47 -27.63
N PHE A 26 13.41 -64.78 -27.87
CA PHE A 26 13.11 -63.48 -27.30
C PHE A 26 12.16 -63.61 -26.11
N SER A 27 12.31 -62.75 -25.11
CA SER A 27 11.32 -62.61 -24.04
C SER A 27 10.02 -61.99 -24.56
N LEU A 28 8.96 -62.07 -23.76
CA LEU A 28 7.86 -61.12 -23.90
C LEU A 28 8.37 -59.70 -23.65
N PRO A 29 7.86 -58.70 -24.38
CA PRO A 29 8.26 -57.33 -24.17
C PRO A 29 7.79 -56.81 -22.82
N LYS A 30 8.64 -56.00 -22.19
CA LYS A 30 8.28 -55.21 -21.02
C LYS A 30 8.31 -53.74 -21.36
N GLU A 31 7.18 -53.08 -21.19
CA GLU A 31 7.05 -51.64 -21.44
C GLU A 31 7.34 -50.82 -20.17
N VAL A 32 7.99 -49.68 -20.35
CA VAL A 32 8.17 -48.65 -19.33
C VAL A 32 7.76 -47.31 -19.92
N ILE A 33 6.85 -46.62 -19.24
CA ILE A 33 6.43 -45.27 -19.62
C ILE A 33 7.38 -44.28 -18.96
N VAL A 34 7.95 -43.38 -19.76
CA VAL A 34 8.88 -42.35 -19.29
C VAL A 34 8.40 -41.00 -19.79
N LEU A 35 8.27 -40.04 -18.87
CA LEU A 35 8.04 -38.64 -19.19
C LEU A 35 9.38 -37.91 -19.21
N VAL A 36 9.74 -37.37 -20.37
CA VAL A 36 10.91 -36.50 -20.54
C VAL A 36 10.43 -35.07 -20.38
N TYR A 37 10.89 -34.38 -19.35
CA TYR A 37 10.60 -32.97 -19.10
C TYR A 37 11.54 -32.07 -19.90
N GLY A 38 11.08 -30.89 -20.31
CA GLY A 38 11.87 -29.91 -21.06
C GLY A 38 11.35 -28.48 -20.89
N GLU A 39 11.64 -27.62 -21.85
CA GLU A 39 11.30 -26.19 -21.79
C GLU A 39 9.79 -25.93 -21.70
N PHE A 40 8.93 -26.72 -22.33
CA PHE A 40 7.48 -26.52 -22.23
C PHE A 40 6.99 -26.75 -20.81
N TYR A 41 7.48 -27.80 -20.15
CA TYR A 41 7.18 -28.05 -18.75
C TYR A 41 7.74 -26.93 -17.86
N ARG A 42 8.99 -26.51 -18.08
CA ARG A 42 9.61 -25.41 -17.32
C ARG A 42 8.80 -24.11 -17.42
N GLU A 43 8.38 -23.71 -18.62
CA GLU A 43 7.53 -22.52 -18.85
C GLU A 43 6.13 -22.64 -18.22
N SER A 44 5.66 -23.87 -18.00
CA SER A 44 4.39 -24.13 -17.33
C SER A 44 4.45 -24.01 -15.81
N LEU A 45 5.66 -24.06 -15.22
CA LEU A 45 5.85 -23.92 -13.78
C LEU A 45 5.44 -22.51 -13.31
N ARG A 46 5.05 -22.42 -12.04
CA ARG A 46 4.59 -21.16 -11.44
C ARG A 46 5.40 -20.89 -10.19
N ASN A 47 5.70 -19.62 -9.94
CA ASN A 47 6.35 -19.27 -8.70
C ASN A 47 5.39 -19.37 -7.52
N ARG A 48 5.90 -19.78 -6.35
CA ARG A 48 5.25 -19.51 -5.07
C ARG A 48 5.01 -18.00 -5.01
N LYS A 49 3.77 -17.60 -4.72
CA LYS A 49 3.39 -16.19 -4.73
C LYS A 49 3.86 -15.50 -3.45
N ILE A 50 4.31 -14.26 -3.61
CA ILE A 50 4.41 -13.29 -2.52
C ILE A 50 3.01 -12.72 -2.28
N SER A 51 2.54 -12.71 -1.03
CA SER A 51 1.26 -12.11 -0.64
C SER A 51 1.40 -10.62 -0.39
N SER A 52 2.48 -10.19 0.26
CA SER A 52 2.84 -8.78 0.45
C SER A 52 4.35 -8.63 0.68
N ILE A 53 4.85 -7.42 0.51
CA ILE A 53 6.19 -7.01 0.93
C ILE A 53 5.99 -5.77 1.79
N ASP A 54 6.51 -5.78 3.01
CA ASP A 54 6.47 -4.63 3.90
C ASP A 54 7.87 -4.02 4.01
N HIS A 55 7.99 -2.71 3.78
CA HIS A 55 9.20 -1.98 4.12
C HIS A 55 9.12 -1.57 5.59
N ARG A 56 10.03 -2.08 6.41
CA ARG A 56 10.00 -1.91 7.88
C ARG A 56 10.84 -0.72 8.34
N ASP A 57 10.56 -0.24 9.55
CA ASP A 57 11.24 0.88 10.20
C ASP A 57 12.77 0.69 10.38
N ASP A 58 13.25 -0.56 10.32
CA ASP A 58 14.68 -0.90 10.36
C ASP A 58 15.36 -0.89 8.98
N GLY A 59 14.64 -0.45 7.93
CA GLY A 59 15.11 -0.38 6.54
C GLY A 59 15.13 -1.74 5.82
N THR A 60 14.53 -2.79 6.41
CA THR A 60 14.50 -4.11 5.79
C THR A 60 13.16 -4.38 5.10
N MET A 61 13.19 -5.26 4.10
CA MET A 61 12.00 -5.69 3.36
C MET A 61 11.54 -7.05 3.92
N LEU A 62 10.33 -7.10 4.49
CA LEU A 62 9.72 -8.34 4.96
C LEU A 62 8.79 -8.88 3.87
N VAL A 63 9.21 -9.96 3.23
CA VAL A 63 8.43 -10.68 2.22
C VAL A 63 7.52 -11.69 2.91
N HIS A 64 6.22 -11.60 2.67
CA HIS A 64 5.22 -12.57 3.11
C HIS A 64 4.88 -13.52 1.97
N TRP A 65 4.83 -14.82 2.26
CA TRP A 65 4.61 -15.85 1.26
C TRP A 65 3.23 -16.48 1.38
N GLU A 66 2.60 -16.71 0.23
CA GLU A 66 1.44 -17.60 0.15
C GLU A 66 1.85 -19.04 0.51
N PRO A 67 0.94 -19.87 1.04
CA PRO A 67 1.21 -21.29 1.25
C PRO A 67 1.63 -22.00 -0.04
N ILE A 68 2.48 -23.01 0.07
CA ILE A 68 2.86 -23.83 -1.09
C ILE A 68 1.66 -24.59 -1.65
N SER A 69 1.58 -24.67 -2.98
CA SER A 69 0.46 -25.30 -3.70
C SER A 69 0.77 -26.68 -4.26
N SER A 70 2.02 -27.15 -4.14
CA SER A 70 2.47 -28.43 -4.67
C SER A 70 3.60 -29.03 -3.85
N ILE A 71 3.54 -30.33 -3.62
CA ILE A 71 4.60 -31.11 -2.95
C ILE A 71 5.86 -31.26 -3.82
N ALA A 72 5.76 -31.00 -5.13
CA ALA A 72 6.90 -31.02 -6.04
C ALA A 72 7.80 -29.79 -5.87
N ILE A 73 7.32 -28.73 -5.21
CA ILE A 73 8.17 -27.56 -4.91
C ILE A 73 9.20 -27.96 -3.87
N LYS A 74 10.47 -27.62 -4.11
CA LYS A 74 11.59 -27.88 -3.19
C LYS A 74 11.91 -26.67 -2.33
N TYR A 75 12.08 -25.52 -2.96
CA TYR A 75 12.41 -24.24 -2.34
C TYR A 75 12.17 -23.11 -3.34
N VAL A 76 12.22 -21.88 -2.86
CA VAL A 76 12.21 -20.66 -3.69
C VAL A 76 13.58 -20.01 -3.61
N THR A 77 14.01 -19.39 -4.71
CA THR A 77 15.21 -18.55 -4.75
C THR A 77 14.79 -17.12 -5.05
N ILE A 78 15.20 -16.20 -4.20
CA ILE A 78 15.15 -14.76 -4.47
C ILE A 78 16.55 -14.31 -4.91
N THR A 79 16.65 -13.57 -5.99
CA THR A 79 17.88 -12.87 -6.40
C THR A 79 17.64 -11.37 -6.52
N TYR A 80 18.62 -10.58 -6.10
CA TYR A 80 18.55 -9.12 -6.15
C TYR A 80 19.95 -8.52 -6.11
N GLU A 81 20.11 -7.28 -6.52
CA GLU A 81 21.37 -6.56 -6.38
C GLU A 81 21.34 -5.76 -5.06
N SER A 82 22.44 -5.79 -4.32
CA SER A 82 22.65 -4.89 -3.18
C SER A 82 24.07 -4.34 -3.24
N ASN A 83 24.20 -3.01 -3.23
CA ASN A 83 25.49 -2.32 -3.34
C ASN A 83 26.34 -2.79 -4.55
N GLY A 84 25.71 -3.05 -5.69
CA GLY A 84 26.38 -3.52 -6.91
C GLY A 84 26.79 -5.01 -6.90
N VAL A 85 26.36 -5.78 -5.90
CA VAL A 85 26.66 -7.22 -5.78
C VAL A 85 25.36 -8.02 -5.79
N GLU A 86 25.26 -9.00 -6.71
CA GLU A 86 24.14 -9.93 -6.74
C GLU A 86 24.09 -10.79 -5.47
N GLN A 87 22.95 -10.73 -4.78
CA GLN A 87 22.59 -11.54 -3.64
C GLN A 87 21.64 -12.65 -4.08
N SER A 88 21.72 -13.80 -3.41
CA SER A 88 20.78 -14.91 -3.58
C SER A 88 20.36 -15.46 -2.24
N VAL A 89 19.04 -15.56 -2.02
CA VAL A 89 18.42 -16.09 -0.81
C VAL A 89 17.57 -17.29 -1.17
N ARG A 90 17.83 -18.42 -0.52
CA ARG A 90 17.00 -19.61 -0.60
C ARG A 90 15.96 -19.59 0.51
N VAL A 91 14.70 -19.77 0.15
CA VAL A 91 13.54 -19.78 1.06
C VAL A 91 12.97 -21.18 1.09
N GLU A 92 12.88 -21.78 2.27
CA GLU A 92 12.38 -23.13 2.43
C GLU A 92 10.84 -23.14 2.43
N ASN A 93 10.27 -24.29 2.08
CA ASN A 93 8.81 -24.46 1.98
C ASN A 93 8.06 -24.21 3.30
N SER A 94 8.74 -24.37 4.43
CA SER A 94 8.19 -24.09 5.77
C SER A 94 8.16 -22.60 6.12
N ASP A 95 8.93 -21.78 5.40
CA ASP A 95 9.04 -20.36 5.70
C ASP A 95 7.82 -19.64 5.14
N ASN A 96 7.17 -18.84 5.97
CA ASN A 96 6.05 -17.98 5.57
C ASN A 96 6.49 -16.54 5.38
N GLU A 97 7.69 -16.21 5.84
CA GLU A 97 8.25 -14.86 5.81
C GLU A 97 9.75 -14.92 5.45
N THR A 98 10.26 -13.88 4.83
CA THR A 98 11.69 -13.72 4.54
C THR A 98 12.10 -12.27 4.69
N VAL A 99 13.16 -12.00 5.45
CA VAL A 99 13.72 -10.66 5.61
C VAL A 99 14.84 -10.46 4.61
N LEU A 100 14.75 -9.39 3.81
CA LEU A 100 15.80 -8.95 2.89
C LEU A 100 16.37 -7.61 3.37
N THR A 101 17.67 -7.42 3.18
CA THR A 101 18.42 -6.26 3.68
C THR A 101 19.20 -5.61 2.56
N GLY A 102 19.44 -4.29 2.65
CA GLY A 102 20.23 -3.55 1.66
C GLY A 102 19.53 -3.39 0.32
N LEU A 103 18.20 -3.30 0.37
CA LEU A 103 17.31 -2.95 -0.73
C LEU A 103 16.64 -1.62 -0.38
N ASP A 104 16.56 -0.73 -1.35
CA ASP A 104 15.82 0.53 -1.26
C ASP A 104 14.47 0.42 -1.97
N SER A 105 13.59 1.38 -1.69
CA SER A 105 12.32 1.49 -2.41
C SER A 105 12.54 1.67 -3.91
N GLY A 106 11.82 0.91 -4.73
CA GLY A 106 12.01 0.89 -6.18
C GLY A 106 13.00 -0.16 -6.68
N ASP A 107 13.81 -0.77 -5.81
CA ASP A 107 14.68 -1.89 -6.20
C ASP A 107 13.84 -3.10 -6.65
N VAL A 108 14.42 -3.95 -7.49
CA VAL A 108 13.73 -5.11 -8.05
C VAL A 108 14.37 -6.40 -7.55
N ILE A 109 13.54 -7.29 -7.01
CA ILE A 109 13.92 -8.68 -6.73
C ILE A 109 13.36 -9.59 -7.83
N ARG A 110 14.05 -10.69 -8.09
CA ARG A 110 13.58 -11.80 -8.94
C ARG A 110 13.32 -13.02 -8.08
N VAL A 111 12.17 -13.64 -8.29
CA VAL A 111 11.73 -14.83 -7.54
C VAL A 111 11.57 -15.98 -8.51
N SER A 112 12.25 -17.11 -8.25
CA SER A 112 12.12 -18.35 -9.02
C SER A 112 11.88 -19.54 -8.09
N THR A 113 10.90 -20.38 -8.38
CA THR A 113 10.58 -21.58 -7.61
C THR A 113 11.22 -22.80 -8.25
N THR A 114 11.92 -23.58 -7.42
CA THR A 114 12.56 -24.83 -7.83
C THR A 114 11.64 -26.00 -7.54
N TYR A 115 11.43 -26.83 -8.54
CA TYR A 115 10.62 -28.04 -8.50
C TYR A 115 11.51 -29.28 -8.64
N PHE A 116 11.12 -30.36 -7.98
CA PHE A 116 11.60 -31.71 -8.24
C PHE A 116 10.38 -32.59 -8.54
N PRO A 117 9.97 -32.66 -9.82
CA PRO A 117 8.78 -33.42 -10.22
C PRO A 117 8.91 -34.89 -9.87
N GLU A 118 7.76 -35.56 -9.70
CA GLU A 118 7.75 -37.00 -9.44
C GLU A 118 8.42 -37.76 -10.58
N ASN A 119 9.27 -38.73 -10.23
CA ASN A 119 10.06 -39.54 -11.16
C ASN A 119 11.02 -38.74 -12.06
N SER A 120 11.28 -37.46 -11.76
CA SER A 120 12.34 -36.68 -12.41
C SER A 120 13.72 -37.12 -11.93
N LEU A 121 14.72 -36.91 -12.80
CA LEU A 121 16.13 -37.04 -12.44
C LEU A 121 16.72 -35.70 -11.95
N ASP A 122 16.15 -34.58 -12.41
CA ASP A 122 16.70 -33.25 -12.22
C ASP A 122 15.69 -32.29 -11.55
N GLU A 123 16.23 -31.28 -10.88
CA GLU A 123 15.48 -30.12 -10.44
C GLU A 123 15.21 -29.18 -11.62
N MET A 124 14.04 -28.55 -11.62
CA MET A 124 13.60 -27.62 -12.65
C MET A 124 13.18 -26.30 -12.03
N GLN A 125 13.67 -25.20 -12.57
CA GLN A 125 13.30 -23.86 -12.14
C GLN A 125 12.24 -23.26 -13.04
N ALA A 126 11.23 -22.66 -12.39
CA ALA A 126 10.26 -21.82 -13.06
C ALA A 126 10.92 -20.53 -13.59
N PRO A 127 10.39 -19.93 -14.67
CA PRO A 127 10.74 -18.57 -15.07
C PRO A 127 10.58 -17.62 -13.88
N PHE A 128 11.50 -16.68 -13.71
CA PHE A 128 11.43 -15.76 -12.58
C PHE A 128 10.26 -14.78 -12.72
N SER A 129 9.79 -14.28 -11.58
CA SER A 129 8.88 -13.12 -11.49
C SER A 129 9.60 -11.97 -10.84
N GLU A 130 9.43 -10.76 -11.36
CA GLU A 130 10.01 -9.53 -10.81
C GLU A 130 9.03 -8.84 -9.85
N TYR A 131 9.55 -8.33 -8.75
CA TYR A 131 8.81 -7.56 -7.75
C TYR A 131 9.60 -6.31 -7.40
N THR A 132 8.94 -5.16 -7.47
CA THR A 132 9.51 -3.87 -7.05
C THR A 132 9.26 -3.65 -5.57
N MET A 133 10.31 -3.27 -4.84
CA MET A 133 10.23 -2.98 -3.41
C MET A 133 9.35 -1.75 -3.17
N PRO A 134 8.40 -1.81 -2.22
CA PRO A 134 7.48 -0.72 -1.96
C PRO A 134 8.20 0.47 -1.28
N LYS A 135 7.54 1.64 -1.31
CA LYS A 135 7.91 2.77 -0.44
C LYS A 135 7.73 2.39 1.03
N PHE A 136 8.55 2.97 1.89
CA PHE A 136 8.27 2.94 3.32
C PHE A 136 6.99 3.73 3.59
N GLU A 137 6.13 3.20 4.46
CA GLU A 137 4.92 3.90 4.87
C GLU A 137 4.48 3.41 6.26
N ARG A 138 4.24 4.36 7.17
CA ARG A 138 3.53 4.11 8.43
C ARG A 138 2.56 5.23 8.76
N GLU A 139 1.69 5.00 9.74
CA GLU A 139 0.85 6.07 10.28
C GLU A 139 1.72 7.13 10.96
N ILE A 140 1.57 8.39 10.54
CA ILE A 140 2.28 9.51 11.15
C ILE A 140 1.74 9.68 12.57
N ASN A 141 2.64 9.74 13.55
CA ASN A 141 2.26 9.72 14.96
C ASN A 141 1.45 10.97 15.37
N LYS A 142 0.13 10.80 15.46
CA LYS A 142 -0.83 11.84 15.86
C LYS A 142 -0.56 12.48 17.23
N ALA A 143 0.12 11.79 18.14
CA ALA A 143 0.47 12.37 19.43
C ALA A 143 1.45 13.56 19.30
N LYS A 144 2.11 13.70 18.16
CA LYS A 144 2.94 14.87 17.83
C LYS A 144 2.12 16.03 17.27
N PHE A 145 0.89 15.81 16.79
CA PHE A 145 0.14 16.83 16.07
C PHE A 145 -0.28 17.97 17.00
N THR A 146 -0.14 19.21 16.51
CA THR A 146 -0.57 20.41 17.22
C THR A 146 -1.33 21.36 16.31
N THR A 147 -2.39 21.94 16.83
CA THR A 147 -3.13 23.01 16.13
C THR A 147 -2.21 24.20 15.85
N THR A 148 -2.25 24.69 14.61
CA THR A 148 -1.57 25.93 14.20
C THR A 148 -2.63 26.90 13.72
N VAL A 149 -2.70 28.10 14.30
CA VAL A 149 -3.69 29.10 13.90
C VAL A 149 -3.01 30.12 13.00
N LEU A 150 -3.37 30.14 11.73
CA LEU A 150 -2.96 31.17 10.79
C LEU A 150 -4.09 32.20 10.59
N ALA A 151 -3.76 33.43 10.22
CA ALA A 151 -4.76 34.47 10.02
C ALA A 151 -5.82 34.03 8.98
N GLY A 152 -7.10 34.11 9.37
CA GLY A 152 -8.23 33.65 8.54
C GLY A 152 -8.64 32.19 8.76
N ASP A 153 -7.85 31.38 9.46
CA ASP A 153 -8.27 30.02 9.84
C ASP A 153 -9.50 30.08 10.77
N ASN A 154 -10.43 29.14 10.60
CA ASN A 154 -11.62 29.09 11.44
C ASN A 154 -11.27 28.49 12.81
N THR A 155 -11.26 29.34 13.84
CA THR A 155 -10.97 28.96 15.22
C THR A 155 -12.22 28.76 16.08
N THR A 156 -13.41 28.92 15.50
CA THR A 156 -14.67 28.78 16.24
C THR A 156 -14.90 27.32 16.61
N ASN A 157 -15.48 27.08 17.78
CA ASN A 157 -15.89 25.74 18.18
C ASN A 157 -17.16 25.79 19.03
N THR A 158 -17.93 24.71 18.96
CA THR A 158 -19.14 24.53 19.77
C THR A 158 -18.90 23.46 20.82
N ASN A 159 -18.97 23.81 22.11
CA ASN A 159 -18.83 22.89 23.25
C ASN A 159 -17.46 22.19 23.34
N GLY A 160 -16.35 22.88 23.04
CA GLY A 160 -14.99 22.32 23.17
C GLY A 160 -14.59 21.36 22.05
N ARG A 161 -15.29 21.44 20.91
CA ARG A 161 -15.10 20.63 19.70
C ARG A 161 -14.20 21.36 18.69
N ASP A 162 -13.00 21.69 19.13
CA ASP A 162 -12.02 22.42 18.34
C ASP A 162 -11.27 21.52 17.34
N LEU A 163 -10.32 22.08 16.58
CA LEU A 163 -9.56 21.36 15.56
C LEU A 163 -8.80 20.15 16.12
N SER A 164 -8.35 20.19 17.38
CA SER A 164 -7.57 19.09 17.97
C SER A 164 -8.32 17.78 18.08
N LYS A 165 -9.65 17.82 17.93
CA LYS A 165 -10.51 16.64 17.97
C LYS A 165 -10.40 15.75 16.73
N ILE A 166 -9.86 16.25 15.62
CA ILE A 166 -9.80 15.44 14.40
C ILE A 166 -8.62 14.46 14.37
N TRP A 167 -7.82 14.38 15.42
CA TRP A 167 -6.75 13.38 15.55
C TRP A 167 -6.73 12.72 16.93
N ASP A 168 -7.88 12.62 17.59
CA ASP A 168 -8.01 12.08 18.95
C ASP A 168 -8.46 10.60 19.01
N GLY A 169 -8.68 9.99 17.84
CA GLY A 169 -9.09 8.60 17.70
C GLY A 169 -10.59 8.38 17.78
N THR A 170 -11.40 9.42 17.65
CA THR A 170 -12.86 9.34 17.71
C THR A 170 -13.53 10.06 16.53
N THR A 171 -14.71 9.58 16.15
CA THR A 171 -15.46 10.14 14.99
C THR A 171 -16.86 10.61 15.39
N ALA A 172 -17.16 10.59 16.69
CA ALA A 172 -18.46 10.86 17.27
C ALA A 172 -18.33 11.89 18.39
N ASN A 173 -19.43 12.59 18.70
CA ASN A 173 -19.38 13.58 19.77
C ASN A 173 -18.94 12.99 21.13
N PRO A 174 -18.22 13.79 21.94
CA PRO A 174 -17.75 15.15 21.67
C PRO A 174 -16.38 15.23 20.97
N GLY A 175 -15.80 14.12 20.50
CA GLY A 175 -14.50 14.12 19.84
C GLY A 175 -14.64 14.28 18.32
N ILE A 176 -15.10 15.46 17.92
CA ILE A 176 -15.12 15.90 16.52
C ILE A 176 -14.75 17.40 16.49
N LEU A 177 -14.26 17.90 15.36
CA LEU A 177 -14.32 19.33 15.07
C LEU A 177 -15.78 19.72 14.83
N HIS A 178 -16.22 20.83 15.40
CA HIS A 178 -17.51 21.42 15.10
C HIS A 178 -17.44 22.94 15.30
N THR A 179 -17.45 23.69 14.20
CA THR A 179 -17.42 25.15 14.22
C THR A 179 -18.73 25.72 14.82
N VAL A 180 -18.77 27.03 15.05
CA VAL A 180 -20.02 27.70 15.45
C VAL A 180 -20.97 27.76 14.27
N ASP A 181 -22.25 27.47 14.52
CA ASP A 181 -23.28 27.49 13.50
C ASP A 181 -23.50 28.91 12.97
N ASN A 182 -23.31 29.09 11.66
CA ASN A 182 -23.52 30.36 10.95
C ASN A 182 -22.78 31.56 11.58
N ASP A 183 -21.54 31.35 12.06
CA ASP A 183 -20.71 32.47 12.52
C ASP A 183 -20.53 33.50 11.38
N PRO A 184 -20.83 34.78 11.61
CA PRO A 184 -20.80 35.80 10.56
C PRO A 184 -19.38 36.15 10.08
N ASN A 185 -18.34 35.79 10.84
CA ASN A 185 -16.96 36.16 10.54
C ASN A 185 -16.23 35.13 9.67
N PHE A 186 -16.76 33.91 9.56
CA PHE A 186 -16.14 32.85 8.79
C PHE A 186 -17.09 32.40 7.71
N ASN A 187 -16.68 32.46 6.45
CA ASN A 187 -17.44 31.96 5.31
C ASN A 187 -16.57 30.98 4.53
N PHE A 188 -17.19 30.06 3.77
CA PHE A 188 -16.44 29.20 2.87
C PHE A 188 -15.56 30.00 1.88
N PRO A 189 -14.35 29.50 1.56
CA PRO A 189 -13.75 28.29 2.09
C PRO A 189 -13.29 28.45 3.55
N HIS A 190 -13.47 27.40 4.37
CA HIS A 190 -12.94 27.37 5.74
C HIS A 190 -11.53 26.78 5.72
N HIS A 191 -10.60 27.43 6.41
CA HIS A 191 -9.23 26.95 6.55
C HIS A 191 -8.98 26.39 7.95
N PHE A 192 -8.28 25.25 8.01
CA PHE A 192 -7.82 24.64 9.25
C PHE A 192 -6.38 24.17 9.08
N THR A 193 -5.48 24.63 9.94
CA THR A 193 -4.05 24.30 9.84
C THR A 193 -3.57 23.54 11.08
N PHE A 194 -2.74 22.53 10.89
CA PHE A 194 -2.05 21.83 11.97
C PHE A 194 -0.61 21.49 11.58
N ASP A 195 0.23 21.37 12.60
CA ASP A 195 1.63 20.98 12.49
C ASP A 195 1.74 19.50 12.89
N MET A 196 2.29 18.66 12.03
CA MET A 196 2.56 17.25 12.35
C MET A 196 3.71 17.07 13.34
N ASN A 197 4.51 18.14 13.58
CA ASN A 197 5.75 18.17 14.36
C ASN A 197 6.79 17.13 13.92
N VAL A 198 6.66 16.68 12.68
CA VAL A 198 7.61 15.82 11.99
C VAL A 198 7.55 16.18 10.52
N LEU A 199 8.70 16.15 9.86
CA LEU A 199 8.80 16.30 8.42
C LEU A 199 8.57 14.90 7.81
N ALA A 200 7.67 14.78 6.83
CA ALA A 200 7.32 13.49 6.25
C ALA A 200 6.94 13.59 4.76
N GLU A 201 7.30 12.56 3.98
CA GLU A 201 6.74 12.31 2.64
C GLU A 201 5.38 11.61 2.80
N VAL A 202 4.31 12.40 2.84
CA VAL A 202 2.94 11.87 3.02
C VAL A 202 2.47 11.19 1.73
N SER A 203 2.08 9.92 1.84
CA SER A 203 1.64 9.10 0.71
C SER A 203 0.12 9.07 0.53
N ARG A 204 -0.62 9.02 1.64
CA ARG A 204 -2.09 8.97 1.67
C ARG A 204 -2.64 9.50 2.98
N PHE A 205 -3.92 9.85 2.97
CA PHE A 205 -4.64 10.18 4.18
C PHE A 205 -6.04 9.60 4.14
N ARG A 206 -6.66 9.48 5.31
CA ARG A 206 -8.05 9.08 5.47
C ARG A 206 -8.76 10.11 6.31
N ILE A 207 -9.97 10.45 5.90
CA ILE A 207 -10.82 11.42 6.55
C ILE A 207 -12.15 10.75 6.92
N TRP A 208 -12.61 10.97 8.15
CA TRP A 208 -13.88 10.47 8.64
C TRP A 208 -14.83 11.62 8.92
N PRO A 209 -16.11 11.47 8.54
CA PRO A 209 -17.13 12.45 8.89
C PRO A 209 -17.51 12.29 10.37
N ARG A 210 -18.47 13.09 10.81
CA ARG A 210 -19.17 12.84 12.08
C ARG A 210 -20.05 11.58 11.95
N THR A 211 -19.70 10.49 12.60
CA THR A 211 -20.35 9.17 12.41
C THR A 211 -21.58 8.94 13.29
N ASP A 212 -21.79 9.73 14.34
CA ASP A 212 -22.97 9.63 15.23
C ASP A 212 -24.25 10.28 14.64
N VAL A 213 -24.22 10.71 13.38
CA VAL A 213 -25.37 11.24 12.64
C VAL A 213 -25.59 10.46 11.35
N GLY A 214 -26.78 10.59 10.76
CA GLY A 214 -27.11 9.95 9.50
C GLY A 214 -26.11 10.34 8.38
N PRO A 215 -25.83 9.42 7.44
CA PRO A 215 -24.80 9.61 6.43
C PRO A 215 -25.17 10.69 5.43
N PHE A 216 -24.15 11.38 4.88
CA PHE A 216 -24.27 12.47 3.91
C PHE A 216 -25.20 13.58 4.40
N ASN A 217 -25.08 13.89 5.69
CA ASN A 217 -25.84 14.91 6.40
C ASN A 217 -24.91 15.64 7.38
N GLY A 218 -25.45 16.64 8.07
CA GLY A 218 -24.68 17.46 8.98
C GLY A 218 -23.69 18.37 8.25
N HIS A 219 -22.85 19.01 9.03
CA HIS A 219 -21.86 19.98 8.56
C HIS A 219 -20.61 19.35 7.92
N SER A 220 -20.66 18.07 7.54
CA SER A 220 -19.47 17.34 7.09
C SER A 220 -19.00 17.79 5.70
N PRO A 221 -17.68 17.91 5.47
CA PRO A 221 -17.10 18.27 4.19
C PRO A 221 -17.65 17.44 3.03
N ARG A 222 -17.77 18.08 1.87
CA ARG A 222 -17.99 17.42 0.59
C ARG A 222 -16.82 17.67 -0.34
N PHE A 223 -16.51 18.94 -0.58
CA PHE A 223 -15.37 19.35 -1.38
C PHE A 223 -14.28 19.91 -0.47
N PHE A 224 -13.04 19.53 -0.68
CA PHE A 224 -11.93 20.06 0.09
C PHE A 224 -10.61 19.93 -0.65
N GLU A 225 -9.67 20.79 -0.31
CA GLU A 225 -8.26 20.64 -0.69
C GLU A 225 -7.44 20.35 0.56
N ILE A 226 -6.36 19.61 0.36
CA ILE A 226 -5.31 19.42 1.34
C ILE A 226 -4.02 20.00 0.77
N TRP A 227 -3.34 20.81 1.56
CA TRP A 227 -2.10 21.48 1.20
C TRP A 227 -1.04 21.19 2.25
N GLY A 228 0.22 21.14 1.81
CA GLY A 228 1.35 20.89 2.68
C GLY A 228 2.51 21.84 2.44
N THR A 229 3.26 22.14 3.49
CA THR A 229 4.56 22.83 3.41
C THR A 229 5.49 22.32 4.50
N ASP A 230 6.79 22.39 4.27
CA ASP A 230 7.84 22.02 5.23
C ASP A 230 8.05 23.11 6.29
N GLU A 231 7.90 24.38 5.91
CA GLU A 231 8.03 25.53 6.80
C GLU A 231 7.01 26.66 6.54
N LEU A 232 6.67 27.42 7.59
CA LEU A 232 5.87 28.63 7.46
C LEU A 232 6.79 29.83 7.14
N LYS A 233 6.72 30.34 5.90
CA LYS A 233 7.56 31.46 5.45
C LYS A 233 7.11 32.85 5.94
N ARG A 234 5.95 32.94 6.59
CA ARG A 234 5.36 34.19 7.10
C ARG A 234 4.90 34.00 8.55
N SER A 235 4.83 35.09 9.31
CA SER A 235 4.28 35.04 10.67
C SER A 235 2.81 34.62 10.62
N ALA A 236 2.37 33.85 11.61
CA ALA A 236 1.01 33.29 11.63
C ALA A 236 -0.10 34.35 11.58
N ASP A 237 0.17 35.56 12.07
CA ASP A 237 -0.75 36.70 12.14
C ASP A 237 -0.75 37.62 10.90
N ASP A 238 0.05 37.32 9.87
CA ASP A 238 0.11 38.12 8.63
C ASP A 238 -1.16 37.94 7.78
N ALA A 239 -2.21 38.70 8.12
CA ALA A 239 -3.48 38.67 7.41
C ALA A 239 -3.35 39.06 5.94
N SER A 240 -2.37 39.91 5.56
CA SER A 240 -2.21 40.32 4.16
C SER A 240 -1.82 39.15 3.24
N TYR A 241 -1.18 38.14 3.82
CA TYR A 241 -0.73 36.95 3.14
C TYR A 241 -1.69 35.75 3.31
N TRP A 242 -2.12 35.45 4.54
CA TRP A 242 -2.91 34.24 4.81
C TRP A 242 -4.39 34.33 4.40
N THR A 243 -4.95 35.53 4.30
CA THR A 243 -6.35 35.73 3.86
C THR A 243 -6.47 36.01 2.36
N THR A 244 -5.40 35.83 1.60
CA THR A 244 -5.38 35.90 0.14
C THR A 244 -4.92 34.55 -0.44
N ASP A 245 -4.75 34.45 -1.76
CA ASP A 245 -4.19 33.25 -2.39
C ASP A 245 -2.65 33.26 -2.46
N GLU A 246 -1.97 34.30 -1.93
CA GLU A 246 -0.51 34.41 -2.00
C GLU A 246 0.21 33.23 -1.36
N TRP A 247 -0.35 32.67 -0.27
CA TRP A 247 0.25 31.51 0.41
C TRP A 247 0.34 30.26 -0.45
N LYS A 248 -0.50 30.11 -1.49
CA LYS A 248 -0.47 28.94 -2.39
C LYS A 248 0.82 28.87 -3.20
N ALA A 249 1.60 29.95 -3.29
CA ALA A 249 2.92 29.93 -3.93
C ALA A 249 3.99 29.22 -3.08
N ASP A 250 3.80 29.18 -1.75
CA ASP A 250 4.73 28.60 -0.79
C ASP A 250 4.23 27.26 -0.22
N TRP A 251 3.04 26.83 -0.63
CA TRP A 251 2.41 25.58 -0.22
C TRP A 251 2.15 24.70 -1.43
N LYS A 252 2.25 23.39 -1.23
CA LYS A 252 2.08 22.39 -2.28
C LYS A 252 0.67 21.81 -2.18
N LEU A 253 -0.07 21.78 -3.29
CA LEU A 253 -1.37 21.12 -3.35
C LEU A 253 -1.15 19.61 -3.30
N MET A 254 -1.56 19.00 -2.19
CA MET A 254 -1.48 17.56 -1.96
C MET A 254 -2.66 16.83 -2.61
N GLY A 255 -3.82 17.48 -2.70
CA GLY A 255 -4.98 16.94 -3.41
C GLY A 255 -6.19 17.86 -3.34
N ASP A 256 -7.06 17.74 -4.35
CA ASP A 256 -8.37 18.38 -4.44
C ASP A 256 -9.43 17.28 -4.61
N HIS A 257 -10.30 17.13 -3.62
CA HIS A 257 -11.14 15.95 -3.46
C HIS A 257 -12.62 16.28 -3.28
N GLU A 258 -13.46 15.37 -3.77
CA GLU A 258 -14.88 15.27 -3.44
C GLU A 258 -15.12 13.96 -2.69
N ILE A 259 -15.77 14.04 -1.53
CA ILE A 259 -16.44 12.89 -0.91
C ILE A 259 -17.68 12.64 -1.76
N VAL A 260 -17.73 11.51 -2.47
CA VAL A 260 -18.83 11.16 -3.37
C VAL A 260 -19.87 10.34 -2.61
N LYS A 261 -21.15 10.69 -2.76
CA LYS A 261 -22.27 9.95 -2.18
C LYS A 261 -22.60 8.70 -2.99
N PRO A 262 -22.48 7.47 -2.42
CA PRO A 262 -22.92 6.26 -3.08
C PRO A 262 -24.42 6.28 -3.37
N SER A 263 -24.84 5.56 -4.42
CA SER A 263 -26.25 5.52 -4.83
C SER A 263 -27.15 4.73 -3.87
N SER A 264 -26.62 3.68 -3.24
CA SER A 264 -27.40 2.82 -2.34
C SER A 264 -27.26 3.26 -0.87
N THR A 265 -28.34 3.17 -0.10
CA THR A 265 -28.32 3.53 1.33
C THR A 265 -27.39 2.63 2.15
N SER A 266 -27.25 1.35 1.79
CA SER A 266 -26.32 0.44 2.46
C SER A 266 -24.88 0.86 2.25
N ASP A 267 -24.51 1.22 1.02
CA ASP A 267 -23.14 1.65 0.71
C ASP A 267 -22.87 3.03 1.30
N GLN A 268 -23.89 3.89 1.38
CA GLN A 268 -23.77 5.18 2.06
C GLN A 268 -23.40 5.02 3.54
N THR A 269 -24.12 4.17 4.28
CA THR A 269 -23.83 3.91 5.69
C THR A 269 -22.46 3.28 5.88
N LYS A 270 -22.09 2.34 5.01
CA LYS A 270 -20.77 1.68 5.06
C LYS A 270 -19.64 2.70 4.85
N ALA A 271 -19.68 3.46 3.75
CA ALA A 271 -18.67 4.46 3.44
C ALA A 271 -18.57 5.54 4.54
N TRP A 272 -19.70 5.97 5.11
CA TRP A 272 -19.73 6.97 6.17
C TRP A 272 -19.01 6.51 7.44
N ASN A 273 -19.18 5.24 7.81
CA ASN A 273 -18.53 4.66 9.00
C ASN A 273 -17.06 4.32 8.75
N GLU A 274 -16.69 3.91 7.54
CA GLU A 274 -15.31 3.52 7.18
C GLU A 274 -14.40 4.72 6.89
N GLY A 275 -14.98 5.87 6.53
CA GLY A 275 -14.25 7.05 6.06
C GLY A 275 -13.79 6.90 4.61
N TRP A 276 -13.09 7.91 4.10
CA TRP A 276 -12.55 7.92 2.75
C TRP A 276 -11.04 8.07 2.78
N GLU A 277 -10.37 7.15 2.11
CA GLU A 277 -8.95 7.22 1.85
C GLU A 277 -8.70 7.92 0.51
N PHE A 278 -7.74 8.83 0.52
CA PHE A 278 -7.33 9.59 -0.64
C PHE A 278 -5.81 9.49 -0.81
N PRO A 279 -5.32 9.25 -2.04
CA PRO A 279 -3.91 9.37 -2.32
C PRO A 279 -3.48 10.84 -2.25
N VAL A 280 -2.23 11.08 -1.87
CA VAL A 280 -1.58 12.38 -2.01
C VAL A 280 -0.80 12.40 -3.32
N ASN A 281 -0.67 13.58 -3.92
CA ASN A 281 0.25 13.77 -5.02
C ASN A 281 1.71 13.51 -4.58
N GLU A 282 2.29 12.41 -5.04
CA GLU A 282 3.66 11.98 -4.66
C GLU A 282 4.77 12.98 -5.02
N SER A 283 4.50 13.95 -5.91
CA SER A 283 5.48 15.01 -6.25
C SER A 283 5.58 16.13 -5.21
N VAL A 284 4.82 16.05 -4.12
CA VAL A 284 4.85 17.03 -3.03
C VAL A 284 6.17 16.94 -2.25
N GLY A 285 6.78 15.76 -2.14
CA GLY A 285 7.92 15.52 -1.25
C GLY A 285 7.58 15.83 0.21
N ASP A 286 8.59 16.20 0.98
CA ASP A 286 8.44 16.39 2.43
C ASP A 286 7.57 17.58 2.82
N VAL A 287 6.67 17.35 3.80
CA VAL A 287 5.81 18.37 4.41
C VAL A 287 5.71 18.15 5.92
N ARG A 288 5.42 19.23 6.65
CA ARG A 288 5.25 19.24 8.11
C ARG A 288 3.93 19.89 8.52
N TYR A 289 3.61 21.02 7.91
CA TYR A 289 2.35 21.73 8.13
C TYR A 289 1.33 21.29 7.11
N ILE A 290 0.13 20.95 7.58
CA ILE A 290 -1.01 20.55 6.76
C ILE A 290 -2.11 21.60 6.91
N ARG A 291 -2.67 22.03 5.79
CA ARG A 291 -3.80 22.95 5.72
C ARG A 291 -4.94 22.32 4.95
N LEU A 292 -6.09 22.17 5.61
CA LEU A 292 -7.35 21.76 5.02
C LEU A 292 -8.12 23.00 4.59
N VAL A 293 -8.52 23.04 3.32
CA VAL A 293 -9.38 24.08 2.75
C VAL A 293 -10.72 23.43 2.43
N ILE A 294 -11.70 23.57 3.33
CA ILE A 294 -13.04 23.00 3.14
C ILE A 294 -13.86 23.95 2.27
N LYS A 295 -14.42 23.45 1.17
CA LYS A 295 -15.14 24.24 0.15
C LYS A 295 -16.66 24.07 0.29
N SER A 296 -17.38 25.05 -0.24
CA SER A 296 -18.84 25.01 -0.32
C SER A 296 -19.32 24.21 -1.54
N PRO A 297 -20.49 23.56 -1.46
CA PRO A 297 -21.28 23.30 -0.26
C PRO A 297 -20.76 22.08 0.52
N ASN A 298 -20.95 22.07 1.84
CA ASN A 298 -20.91 20.83 2.62
C ASN A 298 -22.21 20.02 2.41
N TRP A 299 -22.31 18.85 3.04
CA TRP A 299 -23.48 17.97 2.84
C TRP A 299 -24.82 18.55 3.31
N GLN A 300 -24.83 19.48 4.26
CA GLN A 300 -26.04 20.16 4.74
C GLN A 300 -26.34 21.47 3.99
N GLY A 301 -25.42 21.99 3.17
CA GLY A 301 -25.54 23.31 2.56
C GLY A 301 -25.53 24.46 3.58
N SER A 302 -24.85 24.27 4.70
CA SER A 302 -24.73 25.25 5.80
C SER A 302 -23.31 25.77 5.91
N ASN A 303 -23.10 26.94 6.52
CA ASN A 303 -21.77 27.54 6.68
C ASN A 303 -20.96 26.95 7.85
N CYS A 304 -21.51 26.02 8.61
CA CYS A 304 -20.80 25.30 9.67
C CYS A 304 -19.97 24.16 9.07
N VAL A 305 -18.90 23.74 9.74
CA VAL A 305 -18.11 22.55 9.38
C VAL A 305 -18.01 21.64 10.59
N ASN A 306 -18.19 20.34 10.38
CA ASN A 306 -17.81 19.31 11.34
C ASN A 306 -16.94 18.24 10.69
N LEU A 307 -16.02 17.67 11.45
CA LEU A 307 -15.15 16.62 10.96
C LEU A 307 -14.82 15.65 12.09
N GLY A 308 -14.89 14.35 11.81
CA GLY A 308 -14.64 13.32 12.80
C GLY A 308 -13.16 13.17 13.07
N GLU A 309 -12.44 12.63 12.09
CA GLU A 309 -11.04 12.23 12.26
C GLU A 309 -10.28 12.42 10.94
N ILE A 310 -8.95 12.59 11.03
CA ILE A 310 -8.00 12.48 9.94
C ILE A 310 -6.81 11.61 10.39
N THR A 311 -6.34 10.75 9.50
CA THR A 311 -5.08 10.01 9.65
C THR A 311 -4.24 10.22 8.41
N LEU A 312 -2.94 10.44 8.58
CA LEU A 312 -1.97 10.53 7.50
C LEU A 312 -0.99 9.37 7.61
N TRP A 313 -0.59 8.84 6.46
CA TRP A 313 0.46 7.83 6.33
C TRP A 313 1.57 8.37 5.42
N GLY A 314 2.79 7.94 5.67
CA GLY A 314 3.95 8.33 4.88
C GLY A 314 5.26 7.87 5.50
N ASP A 315 6.34 8.40 4.96
CA ASP A 315 7.69 8.23 5.48
C ASP A 315 8.08 9.42 6.34
N ASP A 316 8.36 9.20 7.62
CA ASP A 316 8.79 10.21 8.60
C ASP A 316 10.10 9.84 9.32
N LEU A 317 10.94 9.01 8.66
CA LEU A 317 12.23 8.54 9.19
C LEU A 317 13.42 9.42 8.85
#